data_AF-A0A952HIT1-F1
#
_entry.id   AF-A0A952HIT1-F1
#
_cell.length_a   1.000
_cell.length_b   1.000
_cell.length_c   1.000
_cell.angle_alpha   90.00
_cell.angle_beta   90.00
_cell.angle_gamma   90.00
#
_symmetry.space_group_name_H-M   'P 1'
#
loop_
_entity.id
_entity.type
_entity.pdbx_description
1 polymer ?
#
loop_
_entity_poly.entity_id
_entity_poly.type
_entity_poly.pdbx_seq_one_letter_code
_entity_poly.pdbx_strand_id
1 'polypeptide(L)'
;NGIGSGIVMTLGADLAPKDRPAPFLGAWRFSADAGQAAAPLFVSLLTALVSISFASGVMGVLGLAGAAMLARYIPRYVPRRPRPA
;
A
#
# COMPACT_ATOMS: atom_id res chain seq x y z
N ASN A 1 -13.39 1.13 -3.23
CA ASN A 1 -12.44 2.23 -2.93
C ASN A 1 -12.57 2.87 -1.53
N GLY A 2 -13.35 2.33 -0.58
CA GLY A 2 -13.60 3.04 0.70
C GLY A 2 -12.75 2.57 1.89
N ILE A 3 -12.82 1.28 2.22
CA ILE A 3 -12.32 0.76 3.51
C ILE A 3 -10.78 0.72 3.56
N GLY A 4 -10.14 0.13 2.54
CA GLY A 4 -8.68 0.00 2.49
C GLY A 4 -7.96 1.36 2.37
N SER A 5 -8.49 2.28 1.57
CA SER A 5 -7.91 3.62 1.40
C SER A 5 -7.95 4.44 2.70
N GLY A 6 -9.08 4.37 3.44
CA GLY A 6 -9.20 5.02 4.75
C GLY A 6 -8.18 4.52 5.77
N ILE A 7 -7.98 3.19 5.86
CA ILE A 7 -6.97 2.60 6.76
C ILE A 7 -5.56 3.10 6.42
N VAL A 8 -5.20 3.10 5.13
CA VAL A 8 -3.88 3.54 4.67
C VAL A 8 -3.65 5.03 4.93
N MET A 9 -4.68 5.87 4.78
CA MET A 9 -4.55 7.30 5.05
C MET A 9 -4.41 7.60 6.55
N THR A 10 -5.16 6.89 7.41
CA THR A 10 -5.01 7.00 8.86
C THR A 10 -3.64 6.52 9.32
N LEU A 11 -3.16 5.38 8.79
CA LEU A 11 -1.80 4.89 9.08
C LEU A 11 -0.72 5.88 8.67
N GLY A 12 -0.85 6.52 7.50
CA GLY A 12 0.08 7.55 7.07
C GLY A 12 0.08 8.77 7.99
N ALA A 13 -1.08 9.20 8.46
CA ALA A 13 -1.20 10.30 9.43
C ALA A 13 -0.61 9.93 10.81
N ASP A 14 -0.84 8.70 11.28
CA ASP A 14 -0.35 8.21 12.56
C ASP A 14 1.18 8.03 12.60
N LEU A 15 1.78 7.69 11.46
CA LEU A 15 3.23 7.52 11.30
C LEU A 15 3.96 8.83 10.98
N ALA A 16 3.26 9.89 10.57
CA ALA A 16 3.89 11.13 10.15
C ALA A 16 4.61 11.83 11.33
N PRO A 17 5.82 12.37 11.13
CA PRO A 17 6.52 13.16 12.14
C PRO A 17 5.71 14.39 12.56
N LYS A 18 5.62 14.66 13.86
CA LYS A 18 4.85 15.79 14.41
C LYS A 18 5.43 17.16 14.06
N ASP A 19 6.74 17.24 13.93
CA ASP A 19 7.49 18.46 13.63
C ASP A 19 7.39 18.87 12.15
N ARG A 20 7.33 17.89 11.24
CA ARG A 20 7.31 18.11 9.79
C ARG A 20 6.50 17.04 9.03
N PRO A 21 5.16 17.02 9.14
CA PRO A 21 4.36 15.95 8.54
C PRO A 21 4.25 16.05 7.01
N ALA A 22 4.33 17.26 6.43
CA ALA A 22 4.05 17.48 5.01
C ALA A 22 4.96 16.70 4.05
N PRO A 23 6.31 16.66 4.21
CA PRO A 23 7.17 15.85 3.35
C PRO A 23 6.89 14.34 3.46
N PHE A 24 6.59 13.84 4.67
CA PHE A 24 6.24 12.43 4.87
C PHE A 24 4.93 12.08 4.16
N LEU A 25 3.89 12.89 4.35
CA LEU A 25 2.59 12.67 3.71
C LEU A 25 2.67 12.81 2.19
N GLY A 26 3.53 13.70 1.68
CA GLY A 26 3.84 13.80 0.26
C GLY A 26 4.45 12.52 -0.28
N ALA A 27 5.49 11.99 0.37
CA ALA A 27 6.12 10.73 -0.02
C ALA A 27 5.17 9.52 0.10
N TRP A 28 4.32 9.50 1.14
CA TRP A 28 3.31 8.48 1.36
C TRP A 28 2.30 8.43 0.21
N ARG A 29 1.75 9.60 -0.18
CA ARG A 29 0.85 9.73 -1.32
C ARG A 29 1.53 9.35 -2.63
N PHE A 30 2.73 9.88 -2.87
CA PHE A 30 3.50 9.58 -4.07
C PHE A 30 3.72 8.07 -4.25
N SER A 31 3.99 7.35 -3.17
CA SER A 31 4.18 5.89 -3.21
C SER A 31 2.92 5.16 -3.66
N ALA A 32 1.75 5.58 -3.16
CA ALA A 32 0.47 5.01 -3.57
C ALA A 32 0.15 5.36 -5.04
N ASP A 33 0.34 6.62 -5.42
CA ASP A 33 0.08 7.14 -6.77
C ASP A 33 0.98 6.46 -7.81
N ALA A 34 2.27 6.26 -7.49
CA ALA A 34 3.21 5.53 -8.33
C ALA A 34 2.75 4.08 -8.55
N GLY A 35 2.27 3.40 -7.51
CA GLY A 35 1.70 2.06 -7.63
C GLY A 35 0.46 2.03 -8.52
N GLN A 36 -0.46 2.99 -8.36
CA GLN A 36 -1.66 3.12 -9.20
C GLN A 36 -1.31 3.41 -10.66
N ALA A 37 -0.30 4.24 -10.91
CA ALA A 37 0.16 4.55 -12.27
C ALA A 37 0.88 3.36 -12.93
N ALA A 38 1.66 2.59 -12.17
CA ALA A 38 2.43 1.46 -12.68
C ALA A 38 1.57 0.21 -12.96
N ALA A 39 0.50 -0.01 -12.18
CA ALA A 39 -0.27 -1.25 -12.27
C ALA A 39 -0.91 -1.51 -13.65
N PRO A 40 -1.59 -0.55 -14.31
CA PRO A 40 -2.15 -0.77 -15.65
C PRO A 40 -1.08 -1.06 -16.71
N LEU A 41 0.07 -0.38 -16.63
CA LEU A 41 1.20 -0.60 -17.55
C LEU A 41 1.76 -2.01 -17.38
N PHE A 42 1.93 -2.45 -16.13
CA PHE A 42 2.44 -3.78 -15.82
C PHE A 42 1.48 -4.88 -16.29
N VAL A 43 0.18 -4.73 -16.02
CA VAL A 43 -0.85 -5.68 -16.48
C VAL A 43 -0.91 -5.72 -18.01
N SER A 44 -0.87 -4.57 -18.68
CA SER A 44 -0.86 -4.49 -20.14
C SER A 44 0.34 -5.22 -20.74
N LEU A 45 1.54 -5.01 -20.19
CA LEU A 45 2.76 -5.69 -20.62
C LEU A 45 2.66 -7.21 -20.47
N LEU A 46 2.24 -7.69 -19.29
CA LEU A 46 2.09 -9.13 -19.05
C LEU A 46 1.03 -9.76 -19.94
N THR A 47 -0.06 -9.04 -20.19
CA THR A 47 -1.13 -9.50 -21.07
C THR A 47 -0.65 -9.61 -22.52
N ALA A 48 0.12 -8.62 -22.99
CA ALA A 48 0.66 -8.59 -24.35
C ALA A 48 1.73 -9.68 -24.59
N LEU A 49 2.54 -9.99 -23.58
CA LEU A 49 3.61 -10.99 -23.69
C LEU A 49 3.16 -12.44 -23.43
N VAL A 50 2.13 -12.64 -22.59
CA VAL A 50 1.71 -13.97 -22.15
C VAL A 50 0.21 -14.17 -22.30
N SER A 51 -0.60 -13.63 -21.38
CA SER A 51 -2.06 -13.66 -21.43
C SER A 51 -2.65 -12.88 -20.25
N ILE A 52 -3.93 -12.53 -20.36
CA ILE A 52 -4.68 -11.90 -19.27
C ILE A 52 -4.85 -12.82 -18.05
N SER A 53 -5.01 -14.12 -18.27
CA SER A 53 -5.12 -15.12 -17.20
C SER A 53 -3.83 -15.18 -16.38
N PHE A 54 -2.69 -15.18 -17.06
CA PHE A 54 -1.38 -15.14 -16.40
C PHE A 54 -1.18 -13.83 -15.63
N ALA A 55 -1.46 -12.68 -16.25
CA ALA A 55 -1.37 -11.37 -15.61
C ALA A 55 -2.24 -11.29 -14.34
N SER A 56 -3.46 -11.84 -14.39
CA SER A 56 -4.38 -11.89 -13.26
C SER A 56 -3.82 -12.73 -12.11
N GLY A 57 -3.25 -13.90 -12.41
CA GLY A 57 -2.56 -14.74 -11.42
C GLY A 57 -1.40 -14.02 -10.75
N VAL A 58 -0.56 -13.32 -11.53
CA VAL A 58 0.56 -12.52 -11.00
C VAL A 58 0.06 -11.41 -10.09
N MET A 59 -0.96 -10.66 -10.49
CA MET A 59 -1.54 -9.60 -9.65
C MET A 59 -2.15 -10.14 -8.35
N GLY A 60 -2.76 -11.34 -8.40
CA GLY A 60 -3.24 -12.03 -7.21
C GLY A 60 -2.11 -12.35 -6.23
N VAL A 61 -1.00 -12.92 -6.72
CA VAL A 61 0.20 -13.18 -5.89
C VAL A 61 0.78 -11.90 -5.31
N LEU A 62 0.87 -10.82 -6.10
CA LEU A 62 1.35 -9.52 -5.62
C LEU A 62 0.44 -8.95 -4.52
N GLY A 63 -0.88 -9.09 -4.66
CA GLY A 63 -1.84 -8.70 -3.62
C GLY A 63 -1.64 -9.46 -2.31
N LEU A 64 -1.45 -10.78 -2.39
CA LEU A 64 -1.16 -11.62 -1.21
C LEU A 64 0.19 -11.27 -0.58
N ALA A 65 1.23 -11.03 -1.39
CA ALA A 65 2.53 -10.58 -0.91
C ALA A 65 2.42 -9.22 -0.20
N GLY A 66 1.65 -8.28 -0.75
CA GLY A 66 1.33 -7.01 -0.11
C GLY A 66 0.63 -7.19 1.23
N ALA A 67 -0.39 -8.05 1.29
CA ALA A 67 -1.09 -8.37 2.54
C ALA A 67 -0.14 -8.96 3.60
N ALA A 68 0.76 -9.86 3.21
CA ALA A 68 1.78 -10.43 4.09
C ALA A 68 2.77 -9.37 4.60
N MET A 69 3.20 -8.43 3.74
CA MET A 69 4.03 -7.30 4.15
C MET A 69 3.29 -6.44 5.18
N LEU A 70 2.03 -6.08 4.94
CA LEU A 70 1.24 -5.30 5.90
C LEU A 70 1.10 -6.03 7.24
N ALA A 71 0.77 -7.31 7.22
CA ALA A 71 0.64 -8.13 8.43
C ALA A 71 1.96 -8.20 9.24
N ARG A 72 3.11 -8.20 8.57
CA ARG A 72 4.44 -8.22 9.20
C ARG A 72 4.87 -6.85 9.73
N TYR A 73 4.66 -5.79 8.96
CA TYR A 73 5.27 -4.48 9.23
C TYR A 73 4.39 -3.54 10.06
N ILE A 74 3.06 -3.63 9.94
CA ILE A 74 2.15 -2.81 10.75
C ILE A 74 2.40 -3.04 12.26
N PRO A 75 2.42 -4.28 12.79
CA PRO A 75 2.66 -4.49 14.22
C PRO A 75 4.04 -4.05 14.70
N ARG A 76 5.02 -3.96 13.78
CA ARG A 76 6.40 -3.58 14.09
C ARG A 76 6.57 -2.06 14.18
N TYR A 77 5.88 -1.31 13.33
CA TYR A 77 6.10 0.14 13.18
C TYR A 77 4.97 1.01 13.71
N VAL A 78 3.76 0.46 13.88
CA VAL A 78 2.61 1.20 14.44
C VAL A 78 2.53 0.90 15.94
N PRO A 79 2.84 1.87 16.82
CA PRO A 79 2.80 1.65 18.26
C PRO A 79 1.37 1.32 18.70
N ARG A 80 1.21 0.24 19.48
CA ARG A 80 -0.07 -0.02 20.17
C ARG A 80 -0.25 1.06 21.24
N ARG A 81 -1.24 1.95 21.09
CA ARG A 81 -1.63 2.82 22.21
C ARG A 81 -2.08 1.94 23.38
N PRO A 82 -1.47 2.05 24.58
CA PRO A 82 -1.99 1.40 25.77
C PRO A 82 -3.43 1.90 26.02
N ARG A 83 -4.36 0.99 26.35
CA ARG A 83 -5.69 1.40 26.81
C ARG A 83 -5.52 2.15 28.14
N PRO A 84 -6.11 3.34 28.30
CA PRO A 84 -6.23 3.94 29.64
C PRO A 84 -7.05 2.97 30.51
N ALA A 85 -6.56 2.70 31.72
CA ALA A 85 -7.28 1.95 32.74
C ALA A 85 -8.44 2.78 33.32
#